data_AF-A0AAV2MEG9-F1
#
_entry.id   AF-A0AAV2MEG9-F1
#
_cell.length_a   1.000
_cell.length_b   1.000
_cell.length_c   1.000
_cell.angle_alpha   90.00
_cell.angle_beta   90.00
_cell.angle_gamma   90.00
#
_symmetry.space_group_name_H-M   'P 1'
#
loop_
_entity.id
_entity.type
_entity.pdbx_description
1 polymer ?
#
loop_
_entity_poly.entity_id
_entity_poly.type
_entity_poly.pdbx_seq_one_letter_code
_entity_poly.pdbx_strand_id
1 'polypeptide(L)'
;MLVKVKHKGEQRFVKIYEVKLVDLFDEAFKKFGIPLNRLSDAKLFDETKTKIDEDVFEEVMLSNIGHVYELSLDSTPEELDAEVMQTSRESSILDIDDCDAVILNIESPLQTQSSSRNKDSVIEDILKKRPGGDQIIKEYRRTNKLTDASRRKMVNMVIANMTEIHG
;
A
#
# COMPACT_ATOMS: atom_id res chain seq x y z
N MET A 1 3.46 -11.87 -16.24
CA MET A 1 2.24 -11.36 -15.57
C MET A 1 2.54 -10.13 -14.71
N LEU A 2 1.51 -9.46 -14.19
CA LEU A 2 1.63 -8.43 -13.15
C LEU A 2 1.27 -9.02 -11.78
N VAL A 3 2.18 -8.90 -10.82
CA VAL A 3 2.02 -9.39 -9.44
C VAL A 3 2.00 -8.19 -8.49
N LYS A 4 1.09 -8.17 -7.51
CA LYS A 4 1.11 -7.16 -6.45
C LYS A 4 2.03 -7.64 -5.34
N VAL A 5 3.09 -6.90 -5.08
CA VAL A 5 4.05 -7.21 -4.02
C VAL A 5 4.00 -6.10 -2.97
N LYS A 6 4.09 -6.47 -1.69
CA LYS A 6 4.14 -5.58 -0.54
C LYS A 6 5.47 -5.75 0.18
N HIS A 7 6.14 -4.67 0.52
CA HIS A 7 7.34 -4.68 1.36
C HIS A 7 7.32 -3.45 2.28
N LYS A 8 7.55 -3.65 3.59
CA LYS A 8 7.55 -2.58 4.62
C LYS A 8 6.32 -1.66 4.61
N GLY A 9 5.16 -2.20 4.23
CA GLY A 9 3.89 -1.44 4.17
C GLY A 9 3.59 -0.77 2.82
N GLU A 10 4.57 -0.70 1.91
CA GLU A 10 4.35 -0.21 0.54
C GLU A 10 3.96 -1.34 -0.40
N GLN A 11 2.99 -1.09 -1.30
CA GLN A 11 2.58 -2.02 -2.33
C GLN A 11 2.97 -1.50 -3.72
N ARG A 12 3.50 -2.38 -4.56
CA ARG A 12 3.86 -2.06 -5.96
C ARG A 12 3.48 -3.22 -6.87
N PHE A 13 3.14 -2.91 -8.11
CA PHE A 13 3.04 -3.92 -9.16
C PHE A 13 4.44 -4.25 -9.68
N VAL A 14 4.75 -5.54 -9.74
CA VAL A 14 5.98 -6.11 -10.27
C VAL A 14 5.61 -6.92 -11.52
N LYS A 15 6.31 -6.67 -12.63
CA LYS A 15 6.07 -7.37 -13.90
C LYS A 15 7.11 -8.47 -14.04
N ILE A 16 6.67 -9.72 -14.10
CA ILE A 16 7.52 -10.89 -14.39
C ILE A 16 7.15 -11.46 -15.75
N TYR A 17 8.10 -12.05 -16.47
CA TYR A 17 7.83 -12.67 -17.78
C TYR A 17 7.67 -14.18 -17.64
N GLU A 18 8.58 -14.81 -16.89
CA GLU A 18 8.50 -16.22 -16.50
C GLU A 18 7.94 -16.32 -15.08
N VAL A 19 7.18 -17.38 -14.81
CA VAL A 19 6.55 -17.61 -13.50
C VAL A 19 7.53 -18.33 -12.58
N LYS A 20 8.66 -17.68 -12.30
CA LYS A 20 9.68 -18.19 -11.38
C LYS A 20 9.83 -17.27 -10.19
N LEU A 21 10.10 -17.87 -9.03
CA LEU A 21 10.25 -17.14 -7.78
C LEU A 21 11.47 -16.19 -7.83
N VAL A 22 12.56 -16.63 -8.46
CA VAL A 22 13.78 -15.83 -8.64
C VAL A 22 13.51 -14.57 -9.47
N ASP A 23 12.79 -14.68 -10.60
CA ASP A 23 12.47 -13.53 -11.44
C ASP A 23 11.58 -12.51 -10.72
N LEU A 24 10.67 -13.00 -9.86
CA LEU A 24 9.87 -12.13 -9.02
C LEU A 24 10.73 -11.39 -8.01
N PHE A 25 11.68 -12.08 -7.36
CA PHE A 25 12.55 -11.42 -6.41
C PHE A 25 13.47 -10.40 -7.09
N ASP A 26 14.08 -10.70 -8.23
CA ASP A 26 14.95 -9.76 -8.93
C ASP A 26 14.21 -8.47 -9.32
N GLU A 27 13.02 -8.61 -9.91
CA GLU A 27 12.20 -7.46 -10.30
C GLU A 27 11.63 -6.73 -9.08
N ALA A 28 11.23 -7.43 -8.01
CA ALA A 28 10.75 -6.82 -6.79
C ALA A 28 11.89 -6.04 -6.09
N PHE A 29 13.07 -6.62 -5.95
CA PHE A 29 14.23 -6.00 -5.32
C PHE A 29 14.61 -4.72 -6.04
N LYS A 30 14.70 -4.77 -7.37
CA LYS A 30 14.90 -3.59 -8.21
C LYS A 30 13.81 -2.54 -8.02
N LYS A 31 12.54 -2.96 -7.91
CA LYS A 31 11.38 -2.06 -7.73
C LYS A 31 11.33 -1.40 -6.35
N PHE A 32 11.78 -2.10 -5.30
CA PHE A 32 11.79 -1.61 -3.91
C PHE A 32 13.14 -1.03 -3.49
N GLY A 33 14.16 -1.04 -4.36
CA GLY A 33 15.50 -0.56 -4.04
C GLY A 33 16.22 -1.44 -3.02
N ILE A 34 15.94 -2.74 -3.01
CA ILE A 34 16.58 -3.71 -2.13
C ILE A 34 17.85 -4.24 -2.82
N PRO A 35 19.02 -4.21 -2.15
CA PRO A 35 20.24 -4.81 -2.68
C PRO A 35 20.11 -6.32 -2.94
N LEU A 36 20.55 -6.79 -4.11
CA LEU A 36 20.47 -8.22 -4.51
C LEU A 36 21.31 -9.16 -3.63
N ASN A 37 22.27 -8.66 -2.86
CA ASN A 37 23.01 -9.49 -1.89
C ASN A 37 22.10 -10.02 -0.75
N ARG A 38 20.90 -9.46 -0.59
CA ARG A 38 19.89 -9.91 0.37
C ARG A 38 18.87 -10.89 -0.21
N LEU A 39 19.09 -11.36 -1.44
CA LEU A 39 18.18 -12.29 -2.12
C LEU A 39 18.00 -13.59 -1.32
N SER A 40 19.07 -14.09 -0.71
CA SER A 40 19.05 -15.32 0.12
C SER A 40 18.19 -15.19 1.38
N ASP A 41 18.00 -13.96 1.88
CA ASP A 41 17.18 -13.68 3.07
C ASP A 41 15.71 -13.44 2.71
N ALA A 42 15.39 -13.42 1.41
CA ALA A 42 14.07 -13.11 0.91
C ALA A 42 13.10 -14.25 1.15
N LYS A 43 11.96 -13.91 1.73
CA LYS A 43 10.83 -14.80 1.89
C LYS A 43 9.60 -14.14 1.31
N LEU A 44 8.82 -14.92 0.56
CA LEU A 44 7.55 -14.50 0.02
C LEU A 44 6.43 -15.14 0.82
N PHE A 45 5.40 -14.35 1.13
CA PHE A 45 4.21 -14.79 1.83
C PHE A 45 2.96 -14.43 1.05
N ASP A 46 1.92 -15.22 1.18
CA ASP A 46 0.59 -14.87 0.70
C ASP A 46 -0.13 -13.90 1.67
N GLU A 47 -1.40 -13.61 1.39
CA GLU A 47 -2.24 -12.77 2.25
C GLU A 47 -2.57 -13.40 3.61
N THR A 48 -2.52 -14.74 3.69
CA THR A 48 -2.77 -15.52 4.91
C THR A 48 -1.53 -15.62 5.80
N LYS A 49 -0.40 -15.04 5.35
CA LYS A 49 0.94 -15.15 5.98
C LYS A 49 1.56 -16.55 5.87
N THR A 50 1.12 -17.33 4.90
CA THR A 50 1.71 -18.60 4.51
C THR A 50 2.92 -18.34 3.63
N LYS A 51 4.06 -18.94 3.98
CA LYS A 51 5.29 -18.86 3.18
C LYS A 51 5.09 -19.59 1.86
N ILE A 52 5.53 -18.98 0.77
CA ILE A 52 5.52 -19.56 -0.58
C ILE A 52 6.95 -19.98 -0.91
N ASP A 53 7.13 -21.28 -1.14
CA ASP A 53 8.37 -21.87 -1.60
C ASP A 53 8.39 -21.97 -3.14
N GLU A 54 9.56 -22.26 -3.71
CA GLU A 54 9.79 -22.25 -5.16
C GLU A 54 8.96 -23.31 -5.91
N ASP A 55 8.77 -24.49 -5.31
CA ASP A 55 8.05 -25.63 -5.87
C ASP A 55 6.55 -25.38 -6.03
N VAL A 56 5.97 -24.59 -5.12
CA VAL A 56 4.54 -24.21 -5.14
C VAL A 56 4.27 -22.85 -5.77
N PHE A 57 5.33 -22.07 -6.06
CA PHE A 57 5.21 -20.69 -6.52
C PHE A 57 4.33 -20.55 -7.77
N GLU A 58 4.60 -21.35 -8.80
CA GLU A 58 3.87 -21.27 -10.07
C GLU A 58 2.38 -21.56 -9.89
N GLU A 59 2.05 -22.61 -9.15
CA GLU A 59 0.66 -23.00 -8.86
C GLU A 59 -0.08 -21.91 -8.07
N VAL A 60 0.58 -21.33 -7.06
CA VAL A 60 0.00 -20.27 -6.23
C VAL A 60 -0.23 -18.99 -7.03
N MET A 61 0.72 -18.60 -7.89
CA MET A 61 0.59 -17.38 -8.72
C MET A 61 -0.53 -17.50 -9.76
N LEU A 62 -0.70 -18.69 -10.35
CA LEU A 62 -1.73 -18.94 -11.36
C LEU A 62 -3.12 -19.11 -10.75
N SER A 63 -3.22 -19.69 -9.56
CA SER A 63 -4.50 -19.91 -8.86
C SER A 63 -5.05 -18.63 -8.23
N ASN A 64 -4.16 -17.74 -7.77
CA ASN A 64 -4.51 -16.59 -6.94
C ASN A 64 -4.18 -15.26 -7.63
N ILE A 65 -4.69 -15.08 -8.85
CA ILE A 65 -4.43 -13.88 -9.65
C ILE A 65 -4.96 -12.62 -8.94
N GLY A 66 -4.07 -11.64 -8.76
CA GLY A 66 -4.43 -10.33 -8.20
C GLY A 66 -4.36 -10.23 -6.67
N HIS A 67 -3.99 -11.32 -5.98
CA HIS A 67 -3.62 -11.30 -4.57
C HIS A 67 -2.36 -10.46 -4.34
N VAL A 68 -2.20 -10.02 -3.09
CA VAL A 68 -1.02 -9.27 -2.66
C VAL A 68 -0.10 -10.23 -1.93
N TYR A 69 1.13 -10.34 -2.42
CA TYR A 69 2.18 -11.13 -1.80
C TYR A 69 3.10 -10.23 -0.99
N GLU A 70 3.47 -10.66 0.21
CA GLU A 70 4.34 -9.91 1.09
C GLU A 70 5.76 -10.43 0.99
N LEU A 71 6.67 -9.54 0.60
CA LEU A 71 8.10 -9.77 0.65
C LEU A 71 8.61 -9.39 2.04
N SER A 72 9.28 -10.33 2.70
CA SER A 72 9.99 -10.09 3.95
C SER A 72 11.45 -10.49 3.80
N LEU A 73 12.33 -9.76 4.47
CA LEU A 73 13.74 -10.11 4.58
C LEU A 73 13.98 -10.56 6.02
N ASP A 74 14.58 -11.73 6.19
CA ASP A 74 15.10 -12.08 7.51
C ASP A 74 16.16 -11.03 7.89
N SER A 75 15.95 -10.41 9.04
CA SER A 75 16.91 -9.46 9.59
C SER A 75 17.91 -10.26 10.39
N THR A 76 19.13 -10.41 9.89
CA THR A 76 20.27 -10.71 10.75
C THR A 76 20.48 -9.51 11.68
N PRO A 77 20.55 -9.69 13.01
CA PRO A 77 20.80 -8.60 13.93
C PRO A 77 22.31 -8.36 14.07
N GLU A 78 22.88 -7.50 13.23
CA GLU A 78 24.11 -6.73 13.48
C GLU A 78 23.92 -5.39 12.73
N GLU A 79 24.01 -4.20 13.30
CA GLU A 79 24.71 -3.72 14.50
C GLU A 79 23.78 -2.88 15.39
N LEU A 80 23.93 -3.10 16.70
CA LEU A 80 23.70 -2.07 17.70
C LEU A 80 24.88 -1.10 17.57
N ASP A 81 24.61 0.17 17.26
CA ASP A 81 25.37 1.23 17.91
C ASP A 81 24.38 2.17 18.59
N ALA A 82 24.56 2.26 19.90
CA ALA A 82 23.73 3.00 20.81
C ALA A 82 24.04 4.48 20.67
N GLU A 83 23.04 5.35 20.83
CA GLU A 83 23.20 6.53 21.69
C GLU A 83 21.87 6.81 22.42
N VAL A 84 21.88 6.34 23.67
CA VAL A 84 21.40 7.02 24.88
C VAL A 84 20.12 7.86 24.79
N MET A 85 19.12 7.32 25.47
CA MET A 85 17.95 8.01 26.03
C MET A 85 18.33 9.26 26.82
N GLN A 86 17.87 10.44 26.42
CA GLN A 86 17.61 11.55 27.34
C GLN A 86 16.27 12.23 27.07
N THR A 87 15.70 12.64 28.18
CA THR A 87 14.33 13.03 28.46
C THR A 87 14.03 14.49 28.10
N SER A 88 12.80 14.74 27.65
CA SER A 88 11.91 15.87 28.01
C SER A 88 12.35 17.34 27.80
N ARG A 89 11.36 18.12 27.29
CA ARG A 89 11.19 19.60 27.29
C ARG A 89 12.00 20.34 26.22
N GLU A 90 11.59 21.45 25.59
CA GLU A 90 10.38 22.28 25.50
C GLU A 90 10.63 23.22 24.28
N SER A 91 9.56 23.72 23.67
CA SER A 91 9.42 24.90 22.78
C SER A 91 10.64 25.79 22.41
N SER A 92 10.81 26.11 21.11
CA SER A 92 11.08 27.45 20.50
C SER A 92 11.45 27.27 19.00
N ILE A 93 10.61 27.62 18.01
CA ILE A 93 10.51 28.87 17.19
C ILE A 93 11.85 29.50 16.69
N LEU A 94 11.89 29.83 15.37
CA LEU A 94 12.76 30.76 14.59
C LEU A 94 14.12 30.17 14.09
N ASP A 95 14.69 30.35 12.89
CA ASP A 95 14.57 31.20 11.67
C ASP A 95 15.25 30.45 10.47
N ILE A 96 14.75 30.39 9.21
CA ILE A 96 14.94 31.25 8.00
C ILE A 96 16.36 31.28 7.35
N ASP A 97 16.34 31.24 6.01
CA ASP A 97 17.36 31.56 4.96
C ASP A 97 18.35 30.46 4.53
N ASP A 98 18.80 30.30 3.27
CA ASP A 98 18.58 30.94 1.94
C ASP A 98 19.46 30.15 0.92
N CYS A 99 18.94 29.78 -0.26
CA CYS A 99 19.60 29.90 -1.58
C CYS A 99 18.88 29.13 -2.73
N ASP A 100 18.18 29.92 -3.55
CA ASP A 100 18.29 30.10 -5.02
C ASP A 100 18.18 28.95 -6.08
N ALA A 101 17.22 29.18 -7.00
CA ALA A 101 17.14 28.83 -8.45
C ALA A 101 17.04 27.34 -8.90
N VAL A 102 16.24 26.88 -9.89
CA VAL A 102 15.60 27.45 -11.09
C VAL A 102 14.34 26.62 -11.44
N ILE A 103 13.22 27.30 -11.75
CA ILE A 103 12.02 26.74 -12.41
C ILE A 103 12.29 26.65 -13.91
N LEU A 104 12.06 25.48 -14.52
CA LEU A 104 11.74 25.38 -15.96
C LEU A 104 10.45 24.59 -16.15
N ASN A 105 9.36 25.35 -16.24
CA ASN A 105 8.16 24.97 -16.97
C ASN A 105 8.53 24.65 -18.43
N ILE A 106 8.14 23.47 -18.90
CA ILE A 106 7.83 23.25 -20.31
C ILE A 106 6.34 22.96 -20.38
N GLU A 107 5.63 23.89 -21.01
CA GLU A 107 4.19 23.95 -21.10
C GLU A 107 3.71 23.29 -22.42
N SER A 108 2.86 22.27 -22.28
CA SER A 108 1.66 21.96 -23.12
C SER A 108 1.84 21.37 -24.54
N PRO A 109 0.79 20.75 -25.18
CA PRO A 109 -0.64 20.75 -24.81
C PRO A 109 -1.42 19.42 -24.90
N LEU A 110 -2.63 19.49 -24.32
CA LEU A 110 -3.88 18.80 -24.70
C LEU A 110 -4.35 17.57 -23.87
N GLN A 111 -4.92 17.91 -22.71
CA GLN A 111 -6.27 17.56 -22.26
C GLN A 111 -6.96 16.32 -22.86
N THR A 112 -7.28 15.35 -22.01
CA THR A 112 -8.68 14.96 -21.79
C THR A 112 -8.88 14.45 -20.36
N GLN A 113 -9.48 15.34 -19.56
CA GLN A 113 -10.39 15.05 -18.46
C GLN A 113 -9.84 14.23 -17.27
N SER A 114 -9.22 15.00 -16.38
CA SER A 114 -9.37 14.84 -14.94
C SER A 114 -10.81 14.49 -14.54
N SER A 115 -11.04 13.24 -14.15
CA SER A 115 -12.09 12.92 -13.19
C SER A 115 -11.47 12.21 -11.98
N SER A 116 -10.52 12.87 -11.34
CA SER A 116 -10.32 12.72 -9.90
C SER A 116 -11.47 13.42 -9.17
N ARG A 117 -12.71 13.05 -9.48
CA ARG A 117 -13.84 13.31 -8.58
C ARG A 117 -13.65 12.33 -7.42
N ASN A 118 -12.96 12.84 -6.40
CA ASN A 118 -12.84 12.33 -5.03
C ASN A 118 -13.61 11.01 -4.80
N LYS A 119 -12.97 9.86 -5.01
CA LYS A 119 -13.59 8.54 -4.71
C LYS A 119 -14.08 8.48 -3.26
N ASP A 120 -13.38 9.18 -2.38
CA ASP A 120 -13.75 9.37 -0.99
C ASP A 120 -15.08 10.12 -0.82
N SER A 121 -15.38 11.10 -1.69
CA SER A 121 -16.66 11.82 -1.62
C SER A 121 -17.83 10.93 -2.04
N VAL A 122 -17.63 10.05 -3.03
CA VAL A 122 -18.69 9.12 -3.48
C VAL A 122 -19.05 8.13 -2.37
N ILE A 123 -18.06 7.57 -1.68
CA ILE A 123 -18.31 6.64 -0.57
C ILE A 123 -18.95 7.39 0.60
N GLU A 124 -18.46 8.58 0.94
CA GLU A 124 -19.03 9.40 2.02
C GLU A 124 -20.50 9.77 1.72
N ASP A 125 -20.84 10.09 0.48
CA ASP A 125 -22.22 10.39 0.06
C ASP A 125 -23.14 9.17 0.15
N ILE A 126 -22.65 7.97 -0.20
CA ILE A 126 -23.40 6.72 -0.06
C ILE A 126 -23.65 6.41 1.41
N LEU A 127 -22.63 6.57 2.26
CA LEU A 127 -22.73 6.31 3.70
C LEU A 127 -23.70 7.28 4.38
N LYS A 128 -23.70 8.57 4.02
CA LYS A 128 -24.66 9.56 4.56
C LYS A 128 -26.12 9.26 4.24
N LYS A 129 -26.40 8.58 3.12
CA LYS A 129 -27.76 8.24 2.70
C LYS A 129 -28.32 7.00 3.39
N ARG A 130 -27.50 6.25 4.13
CA ARG A 130 -27.87 4.93 4.67
C ARG A 130 -27.77 4.91 6.20
N PRO A 131 -28.72 4.25 6.88
CA PRO A 131 -28.70 4.14 8.33
C PRO A 131 -27.45 3.40 8.81
N GLY A 132 -26.73 3.99 9.75
CA GLY A 132 -25.48 3.44 10.30
C GLY A 132 -24.20 3.86 9.55
N GLY A 133 -24.30 4.58 8.43
CA GLY A 133 -23.13 5.12 7.73
C GLY A 133 -22.37 6.17 8.55
N ASP A 134 -23.06 6.98 9.35
CA ASP A 134 -22.44 7.99 10.23
C ASP A 134 -21.48 7.39 11.24
N GLN A 135 -21.77 6.19 11.75
CA GLN A 135 -20.91 5.50 12.72
C GLN A 135 -19.58 5.12 12.07
N ILE A 136 -19.61 4.68 10.81
CA ILE A 136 -18.43 4.32 10.03
C ILE A 136 -17.61 5.57 9.71
N ILE A 137 -18.27 6.66 9.28
CA ILE A 137 -17.61 7.94 9.01
C ILE A 137 -16.92 8.47 10.29
N LYS A 138 -17.60 8.41 11.43
CA LYS A 138 -17.06 8.87 12.72
C LYS A 138 -15.87 8.02 13.17
N GLU A 139 -15.93 6.70 13.01
CA GLU A 139 -14.83 5.80 13.36
C GLU A 139 -13.58 6.10 12.51
N TYR A 140 -13.79 6.27 11.20
CA TYR A 140 -12.70 6.60 10.28
C TYR A 140 -12.08 7.97 10.61
N ARG A 141 -12.88 9.01 10.81
CA ARG A 141 -12.38 10.35 11.19
C ARG A 141 -11.61 10.35 12.52
N ARG A 142 -12.01 9.49 13.47
CA ARG A 142 -11.36 9.40 14.78
C ARG A 142 -10.02 8.67 14.74
N THR A 143 -9.92 7.60 13.96
CA THR A 143 -8.79 6.65 14.04
C THR A 143 -7.95 6.57 12.77
N ASN A 144 -8.39 7.22 11.68
CA ASN A 144 -7.89 7.05 10.32
C ASN A 144 -7.85 5.58 9.86
N LYS A 145 -8.65 4.71 10.51
CA LYS A 145 -8.76 3.28 10.25
C LYS A 145 -10.20 2.82 10.44
N LEU A 146 -10.53 1.63 9.96
CA LEU A 146 -11.79 0.95 10.22
C LEU A 146 -11.52 -0.45 10.76
N THR A 147 -12.22 -0.81 11.82
CA THR A 147 -12.35 -2.17 12.32
C THR A 147 -12.96 -3.07 11.25
N ASP A 148 -12.69 -4.38 11.35
CA ASP A 148 -13.20 -5.35 10.37
C ASP A 148 -14.73 -5.33 10.27
N ALA A 149 -15.40 -5.23 11.43
CA ALA A 149 -16.85 -5.14 11.50
C ALA A 149 -17.40 -3.89 10.77
N SER A 150 -16.80 -2.72 11.00
CA SER A 150 -17.22 -1.48 10.34
C SER A 150 -16.88 -1.45 8.84
N ARG A 151 -15.76 -2.07 8.43
CA ARG A 151 -15.42 -2.24 7.02
C ARG A 151 -16.42 -3.14 6.31
N ARG A 152 -16.78 -4.29 6.89
CA ARG A 152 -17.79 -5.20 6.32
C ARG A 152 -19.15 -4.54 6.18
N LYS A 153 -19.56 -3.76 7.19
CA LYS A 153 -20.79 -2.94 7.13
C LYS A 153 -20.74 -1.92 6.00
N MET A 154 -19.63 -1.21 5.83
CA MET A 154 -19.44 -0.25 4.73
C MET A 154 -19.61 -0.92 3.37
N VAL A 155 -18.92 -2.06 3.16
CA VAL A 155 -18.98 -2.80 1.89
C VAL A 155 -20.40 -3.26 1.57
N ASN A 156 -21.10 -3.85 2.54
CA ASN A 156 -22.50 -4.27 2.35
C ASN A 156 -23.41 -3.09 1.98
N MET A 157 -23.17 -1.93 2.58
CA MET A 157 -23.94 -0.70 2.34
C MET A 157 -23.70 -0.15 0.93
N VAL A 158 -22.46 -0.24 0.44
CA VAL A 158 -22.11 0.11 -0.96
C VAL A 158 -22.72 -0.89 -1.94
N ILE A 159 -22.62 -2.20 -1.68
CA ILE A 159 -23.22 -3.24 -2.53
C ILE A 159 -24.73 -3.03 -2.65
N ALA A 160 -25.43 -2.86 -1.52
CA ALA A 160 -26.87 -2.60 -1.51
C ALA A 160 -27.24 -1.37 -2.35
N ASN A 161 -26.42 -0.31 -2.30
CA ASN A 161 -26.62 0.87 -3.11
C ASN A 161 -26.39 0.63 -4.60
N MET A 162 -25.36 -0.14 -4.98
CA MET A 162 -25.12 -0.50 -6.37
C MET A 162 -26.23 -1.40 -6.92
N THR A 163 -26.72 -2.34 -6.13
CA THR A 163 -27.87 -3.20 -6.49
C THR A 163 -29.16 -2.40 -6.62
N GLU A 164 -29.42 -1.40 -5.78
CA GLU A 164 -30.63 -0.58 -5.91
C GLU A 164 -30.62 0.33 -7.13
N ILE A 165 -29.44 0.81 -7.56
CA ILE A 165 -29.31 1.72 -8.71
C ILE A 165 -29.27 0.95 -10.04
N HIS A 166 -28.71 -0.26 -10.06
CA HIS A 166 -28.39 -1.00 -11.30
C HIS A 166 -29.02 -2.39 -11.39
N GLY A 167 -29.71 -2.86 -10.35
CA GLY A 167 -30.31 -4.19 -10.26
C GLY A 167 -31.77 -4.25 -10.68
#